data_AF-A0A2S3X1M4-F1
#
_entry.id   AF-A0A2S3X1M4-F1
#
_cell.length_a   1.000
_cell.length_b   1.000
_cell.length_c   1.000
_cell.angle_alpha   90.00
_cell.angle_beta   90.00
_cell.angle_gamma   90.00
#
_symmetry.space_group_name_H-M   'P 1'
#
loop_
_entity.id
_entity.type
_entity.pdbx_description
1 polymer ?
#
loop_
_entity_poly.entity_id
_entity_poly.type
_entity_poly.pdbx_seq_one_letter_code
_entity_poly.pdbx_strand_id
1 'polypeptide(L)'
;MHDSALKPSLGMLDVVAITVSAVTPASSVFVIAPFAIAQAGSGAVLAFVLAAALALMFAWCYAELGRAHSSAGGEYVYAKRVFGGIAGYATFLTVLVSLLFTPPVLATGAATYLNNALGTAFDTQTVALAIVTGSYALGILNIRLNAWVTGVFLLCEMAAVLVIVALGLGNVSLPLSVLITPQHIDHGLLSATPWALVFASIGTALFAYNGFGAAVVLAEDMKDGGRSTHRAVLWSLALVVAIELIPICALLLGAPSLEAMLASSDPIGYLLNAHGNPTLSRLVSAGIFLSVFNAIIAIVIQSGRVIFSSGRDQLWTPTLNRLFTRIHPRWDSPWLATLLLAIPSAALSFSSNLEEMTSFTVLLLLMVYLAVALCALFSRVLRSDREHPYRMPLWPAPALLAVVGAGYLLLSGLLGAPLRDILIILVLLAVSVMLYSTYGKFSPAFQKL
;
A
#
# COMPACT_ATOMS: atom_id res chain seq x y z
N MET A 1 6.29 -4.47 -36.33
CA MET A 1 5.79 -3.42 -35.41
C MET A 1 6.40 -3.67 -34.03
N HIS A 2 7.50 -3.01 -33.72
CA HIS A 2 8.26 -3.15 -32.46
C HIS A 2 8.58 -1.74 -31.89
N ASP A 3 7.63 -0.80 -31.98
CA ASP A 3 7.82 0.62 -31.60
C ASP A 3 6.98 1.04 -30.39
N SER A 4 6.88 0.18 -29.36
CA SER A 4 6.24 0.58 -28.09
C SER A 4 6.98 0.10 -26.84
N ALA A 5 8.27 -0.25 -26.94
CA ALA A 5 9.12 -0.47 -25.78
C ALA A 5 9.81 0.86 -25.41
N LEU A 6 9.54 1.37 -24.21
CA LEU A 6 10.27 2.50 -23.66
C LEU A 6 11.76 2.15 -23.61
N LYS A 7 12.64 3.11 -23.92
CA LYS A 7 14.09 2.88 -23.86
C LYS A 7 14.50 2.63 -22.41
N PRO A 8 15.14 1.48 -22.09
CA PRO A 8 15.61 1.21 -20.74
C PRO A 8 16.57 2.31 -20.29
N SER A 9 16.22 2.99 -19.20
CA SER A 9 16.91 4.21 -18.75
C SER A 9 17.11 4.27 -17.24
N LEU A 10 16.50 3.36 -16.47
CA LEU A 10 16.56 3.36 -15.02
C LEU A 10 17.68 2.45 -14.51
N GLY A 11 18.49 2.95 -13.58
CA GLY A 11 19.39 2.16 -12.75
C GLY A 11 18.66 1.49 -11.58
N MET A 12 19.34 0.58 -10.87
CA MET A 12 18.77 -0.08 -9.69
C MET A 12 18.37 0.94 -8.60
N LEU A 13 19.21 1.94 -8.34
CA LEU A 13 18.92 2.97 -7.33
C LEU A 13 17.72 3.83 -7.73
N ASP A 14 17.57 4.14 -9.02
CA ASP A 14 16.42 4.88 -9.53
C ASP A 14 15.13 4.07 -9.28
N VAL A 15 15.14 2.77 -9.55
CA VAL A 15 13.99 1.89 -9.27
C VAL A 15 13.70 1.80 -7.77
N VAL A 16 14.73 1.70 -6.92
CA VAL A 16 14.54 1.70 -5.45
C VAL A 16 13.91 3.01 -4.99
N ALA A 17 14.43 4.16 -5.44
CA ALA A 17 13.90 5.47 -5.09
C ALA A 17 12.45 5.66 -5.56
N ILE A 18 12.14 5.26 -6.80
CA ILE A 18 10.77 5.32 -7.34
C ILE A 18 9.84 4.39 -6.56
N THR A 19 10.28 3.19 -6.22
CA THR A 19 9.47 2.21 -5.48
C THR A 19 9.19 2.68 -4.06
N VAL A 20 10.21 3.17 -3.35
CA VAL A 20 10.06 3.72 -1.99
C VAL A 20 9.17 4.95 -2.02
N SER A 21 9.32 5.81 -3.03
CA SER A 21 8.40 6.94 -3.23
C SER A 21 6.98 6.49 -3.57
N ALA A 22 6.78 5.33 -4.20
CA ALA A 22 5.45 4.80 -4.51
C ALA A 22 4.76 4.15 -3.30
N VAL A 23 5.53 3.64 -2.34
CA VAL A 23 5.02 3.17 -1.04
C VAL A 23 4.52 4.33 -0.19
N THR A 24 5.11 5.53 -0.37
CA THR A 24 4.82 6.72 0.44
C THR A 24 4.91 6.45 1.96
N PRO A 25 6.08 6.04 2.49
CA PRO A 25 6.25 5.60 3.88
C PRO A 25 5.77 6.60 4.94
N ALA A 26 5.86 7.90 4.65
CA ALA A 26 5.34 8.93 5.52
C ALA A 26 3.83 8.77 5.75
N SER A 27 3.04 8.56 4.69
CA SER A 27 1.60 8.32 4.82
C SER A 27 1.29 7.07 5.65
N SER A 28 2.11 6.03 5.53
CA SER A 28 2.02 4.82 6.36
C SER A 28 2.29 5.12 7.84
N VAL A 29 3.34 5.87 8.15
CA VAL A 29 3.67 6.30 9.52
C VAL A 29 2.59 7.20 10.12
N PHE A 30 2.03 8.12 9.34
CA PHE A 30 1.12 9.12 9.86
C PHE A 30 -0.35 8.69 9.85
N VAL A 31 -0.76 7.75 9.00
CA VAL A 31 -2.16 7.30 8.92
C VAL A 31 -2.34 5.87 9.39
N ILE A 32 -1.48 4.95 8.94
CA ILE A 32 -1.64 3.51 9.19
C ILE A 32 -1.08 3.12 10.56
N ALA A 33 0.04 3.70 11.00
CA ALA A 33 0.62 3.38 12.30
C ALA A 33 -0.28 3.79 13.48
N PRO A 34 -0.92 4.98 13.53
CA PRO A 34 -1.90 5.31 14.56
C PRO A 34 -3.05 4.31 14.61
N PHE A 35 -3.51 3.80 13.47
CA PHE A 35 -4.54 2.77 13.42
C PHE A 35 -4.05 1.41 13.98
N ALA A 36 -2.80 1.03 13.74
CA ALA A 36 -2.21 -0.15 14.36
C ALA A 36 -2.00 0.03 15.89
N ILE A 37 -1.65 1.25 16.33
CA ILE A 37 -1.54 1.60 17.75
C ILE A 37 -2.91 1.55 18.42
N ALA A 38 -3.97 2.01 17.74
CA ALA A 38 -5.34 1.89 18.26
C ALA A 38 -5.78 0.43 18.44
N GLN A 39 -5.35 -0.48 17.54
CA GLN A 39 -5.70 -1.90 17.62
C GLN A 39 -4.89 -2.70 18.65
N ALA A 40 -3.58 -2.48 18.75
CA ALA A 40 -2.68 -3.32 19.56
C ALA A 40 -1.92 -2.56 20.67
N GLY A 41 -2.15 -1.26 20.83
CA GLY A 41 -1.40 -0.41 21.74
C GLY A 41 0.09 -0.35 21.36
N SER A 42 0.98 -0.46 22.36
CA SER A 42 2.43 -0.58 22.09
C SER A 42 2.80 -1.88 21.37
N GLY A 43 1.91 -2.87 21.36
CA GLY A 43 2.04 -4.09 20.56
C GLY A 43 2.09 -3.86 19.05
N ALA A 44 1.73 -2.66 18.57
CA ALA A 44 1.92 -2.26 17.18
C ALA A 44 3.38 -2.41 16.72
N VAL A 45 4.38 -2.12 17.57
CA VAL A 45 5.80 -2.29 17.19
C VAL A 45 6.13 -3.74 16.87
N LEU A 46 5.67 -4.69 17.71
CA LEU A 46 5.85 -6.11 17.47
C LEU A 46 5.08 -6.55 16.21
N ALA A 47 3.88 -6.01 15.99
CA ALA A 47 3.13 -6.28 14.76
C ALA A 47 3.89 -5.81 13.51
N PHE A 48 4.52 -4.63 13.54
CA PHE A 48 5.35 -4.13 12.44
C PHE A 48 6.63 -4.95 12.24
N VAL A 49 7.29 -5.41 13.31
CA VAL A 49 8.45 -6.30 13.21
C VAL A 49 8.06 -7.65 12.59
N LEU A 50 6.95 -8.25 13.02
CA LEU A 50 6.44 -9.50 12.47
C LEU A 50 5.96 -9.32 11.03
N ALA A 51 5.32 -8.19 10.71
CA ALA A 51 4.95 -7.82 9.35
C ALA A 51 6.18 -7.63 8.45
N ALA A 52 7.28 -7.06 8.96
CA ALA A 52 8.52 -6.92 8.20
C ALA A 52 9.15 -8.29 7.88
N ALA A 53 9.12 -9.22 8.84
CA ALA A 53 9.57 -10.59 8.62
C ALA A 53 8.71 -11.31 7.56
N LEU A 54 7.38 -11.14 7.62
CA LEU A 54 6.46 -11.72 6.65
C LEU A 54 6.56 -11.03 5.28
N ALA A 55 6.75 -9.70 5.24
CA ALA A 55 7.01 -8.93 4.04
C ALA A 55 8.32 -9.35 3.36
N LEU A 56 9.34 -9.74 4.11
CA LEU A 56 10.57 -10.30 3.54
C LEU A 56 10.30 -11.63 2.80
N MET A 57 9.42 -12.47 3.34
CA MET A 57 9.01 -13.70 2.65
C MET A 57 8.29 -13.38 1.33
N PHE A 58 7.40 -12.38 1.32
CA PHE A 58 6.77 -11.90 0.09
C PHE A 58 7.78 -11.26 -0.86
N ALA A 59 8.74 -10.48 -0.38
CA ALA A 59 9.77 -9.83 -1.20
C ALA A 59 10.62 -10.87 -1.94
N TRP A 60 10.96 -11.99 -1.30
CA TRP A 60 11.61 -13.11 -1.98
C TRP A 60 10.72 -13.77 -3.04
N CYS A 61 9.41 -13.90 -2.79
CA CYS A 61 8.45 -14.37 -3.79
C CYS A 61 8.37 -13.42 -5.00
N TYR A 62 8.26 -12.11 -4.76
CA TYR A 62 8.26 -11.07 -5.79
C TYR A 62 9.58 -11.03 -6.57
N ALA A 63 10.72 -11.16 -5.88
CA ALA A 63 12.03 -11.17 -6.51
C ALA A 63 12.20 -12.34 -7.50
N GLU A 64 11.71 -13.53 -7.15
CA GLU A 64 11.75 -14.69 -8.02
C GLU A 64 10.76 -14.59 -9.18
N LEU A 65 9.49 -14.29 -8.90
CA LEU A 65 8.48 -14.13 -9.95
C LEU A 65 8.84 -12.99 -10.91
N GLY A 66 9.35 -11.87 -10.40
CA GLY A 66 9.77 -10.74 -11.22
C GLY A 66 10.90 -11.04 -12.18
N ARG A 67 11.81 -11.94 -11.81
CA ARG A 67 12.91 -12.38 -12.66
C ARG A 67 12.48 -13.46 -13.65
N ALA A 68 11.53 -14.32 -13.29
CA ALA A 68 11.00 -15.37 -14.16
C ALA A 68 9.93 -14.85 -15.14
N HIS A 69 9.23 -13.78 -14.79
CA HIS A 69 8.05 -13.28 -15.48
C HIS A 69 8.10 -11.76 -15.66
N SER A 70 9.24 -11.20 -16.09
CA SER A 70 9.38 -9.77 -16.37
C SER A 70 8.25 -9.29 -17.29
N SER A 71 7.31 -8.55 -16.71
CA SER A 71 6.16 -7.99 -17.40
C SER A 71 5.61 -6.82 -16.60
N ALA A 72 5.29 -5.72 -17.28
CA ALA A 72 4.67 -4.55 -16.67
C ALA A 72 3.30 -4.80 -16.00
N GLY A 73 2.69 -5.99 -16.15
CA GLY A 73 1.37 -6.31 -15.58
C GLY A 73 1.37 -6.87 -14.16
N GLY A 74 2.52 -6.92 -13.47
CA GLY A 74 2.58 -7.21 -12.03
C GLY A 74 1.91 -8.53 -11.59
N GLU A 75 1.10 -8.46 -10.54
CA GLU A 75 0.54 -9.62 -9.83
C GLU A 75 -0.46 -10.43 -10.67
N TYR A 76 -1.32 -9.77 -11.44
CA TYR A 76 -2.33 -10.49 -12.24
C TYR A 76 -1.68 -11.28 -13.36
N VAL A 77 -0.54 -10.82 -13.89
CA VAL A 77 0.24 -11.57 -14.88
C VAL A 77 0.86 -12.81 -14.26
N TYR A 78 1.34 -12.75 -13.01
CA TYR A 78 1.83 -13.95 -12.31
C TYR A 78 0.73 -14.97 -12.11
N ALA A 79 -0.41 -14.55 -11.57
CA ALA A 79 -1.56 -15.42 -11.35
C ALA A 79 -2.05 -16.06 -12.66
N LYS A 80 -2.12 -15.26 -13.74
CA LYS A 80 -2.48 -15.76 -15.07
C LYS A 80 -1.48 -16.79 -15.59
N ARG A 81 -0.18 -16.49 -15.49
CA ARG A 81 0.87 -17.36 -16.00
C ARG A 81 0.92 -18.67 -15.22
N VAL A 82 0.84 -18.65 -13.89
CA VAL A 82 0.97 -19.86 -13.08
C VAL A 82 -0.32 -20.69 -13.07
N PHE A 83 -1.47 -20.07 -12.80
CA PHE A 83 -2.74 -20.77 -12.56
C PHE A 83 -3.80 -20.60 -13.65
N GLY A 84 -3.53 -19.78 -14.67
CA GLY A 84 -4.44 -19.56 -15.79
C GLY A 84 -5.37 -18.35 -15.64
N GLY A 85 -6.23 -18.16 -16.63
CA GLY A 85 -6.96 -16.90 -16.82
C GLY A 85 -7.90 -16.48 -15.69
N ILE A 86 -8.59 -17.43 -15.03
CA ILE A 86 -9.50 -17.12 -13.91
C ILE A 86 -8.72 -16.51 -12.74
N ALA A 87 -7.59 -17.12 -12.36
CA ALA A 87 -6.73 -16.60 -11.31
C ALA A 87 -6.20 -15.21 -11.66
N GLY A 88 -5.79 -14.99 -12.92
CA GLY A 88 -5.41 -13.68 -13.43
C GLY A 88 -6.50 -12.62 -13.25
N TYR A 89 -7.75 -12.91 -13.63
CA TYR A 89 -8.87 -11.97 -13.46
C TYR A 89 -9.23 -11.72 -11.99
N ALA A 90 -9.20 -12.76 -11.16
CA ALA A 90 -9.44 -12.62 -9.72
C ALA A 90 -8.41 -11.68 -9.09
N THR A 91 -7.12 -11.93 -9.31
CA THR A 91 -6.05 -11.04 -8.82
C THR A 91 -6.16 -9.64 -9.39
N PHE A 92 -6.49 -9.49 -10.68
CA PHE A 92 -6.68 -8.18 -11.32
C PHE A 92 -7.78 -7.36 -10.64
N LEU A 93 -8.97 -7.93 -10.44
CA LEU A 93 -10.06 -7.20 -9.78
C LEU A 93 -9.77 -6.95 -8.30
N THR A 94 -9.12 -7.88 -7.60
CA THR A 94 -8.72 -7.63 -6.21
C THR A 94 -7.74 -6.46 -6.12
N VAL A 95 -6.73 -6.39 -6.99
CA VAL A 95 -5.81 -5.24 -7.06
C VAL A 95 -6.57 -3.95 -7.39
N LEU A 96 -7.48 -4.00 -8.37
CA LEU A 96 -8.27 -2.83 -8.75
C LEU A 96 -9.13 -2.29 -7.60
N VAL A 97 -9.79 -3.17 -6.85
CA VAL A 97 -10.60 -2.76 -5.69
C VAL A 97 -9.71 -2.32 -4.53
N SER A 98 -8.52 -2.89 -4.34
CA SER A 98 -7.56 -2.37 -3.36
C SER A 98 -7.12 -0.93 -3.68
N LEU A 99 -6.82 -0.65 -4.97
CA LEU A 99 -6.50 0.69 -5.47
C LEU A 99 -7.68 1.68 -5.36
N LEU A 100 -8.92 1.18 -5.35
CA LEU A 100 -10.13 1.97 -5.16
C LEU A 100 -10.26 2.49 -3.72
N PHE A 101 -9.96 1.64 -2.73
CA PHE A 101 -10.13 1.92 -1.30
C PHE A 101 -8.95 2.65 -0.66
N THR A 102 -7.75 2.53 -1.21
CA THR A 102 -6.54 3.13 -0.62
C THR A 102 -6.62 4.66 -0.53
N PRO A 103 -7.00 5.42 -1.59
CA PRO A 103 -7.13 6.88 -1.51
C PRO A 103 -8.04 7.39 -0.39
N PRO A 104 -9.29 6.91 -0.22
CA PRO A 104 -10.17 7.41 0.82
C PRO A 104 -9.74 6.96 2.23
N VAL A 105 -9.11 5.80 2.40
CA VAL A 105 -8.51 5.41 3.70
C VAL A 105 -7.47 6.44 4.14
N LEU A 106 -6.51 6.77 3.25
CA LEU A 106 -5.48 7.76 3.55
C LEU A 106 -6.07 9.16 3.75
N ALA A 107 -7.06 9.54 2.94
CA ALA A 107 -7.72 10.84 3.04
C ALA A 107 -8.46 11.04 4.37
N THR A 108 -9.16 10.01 4.83
CA THR A 108 -9.85 10.01 6.12
C THR A 108 -8.87 10.16 7.28
N GLY A 109 -7.73 9.45 7.26
CA GLY A 109 -6.68 9.62 8.27
C GLY A 109 -5.97 10.98 8.21
N ALA A 110 -5.90 11.60 7.03
CA ALA A 110 -5.31 12.92 6.86
C ALA A 110 -6.14 14.07 7.46
N ALA A 111 -7.43 13.86 7.71
CA ALA A 111 -8.34 14.92 8.15
C ALA A 111 -7.94 15.53 9.50
N THR A 112 -7.48 14.70 10.44
CA THR A 112 -7.00 15.14 11.75
C THR A 112 -5.83 16.12 11.62
N TYR A 113 -4.90 15.84 10.70
CA TYR A 113 -3.74 16.71 10.48
C TYR A 113 -4.11 18.04 9.83
N LEU A 114 -5.10 18.07 8.93
CA LEU A 114 -5.61 19.34 8.38
C LEU A 114 -6.22 20.21 9.48
N ASN A 115 -7.06 19.59 10.31
CA ASN A 115 -7.74 20.27 11.41
C ASN A 115 -6.75 20.82 12.43
N ASN A 116 -5.74 20.02 12.82
CA ASN A 116 -4.68 20.47 13.69
C ASN A 116 -3.87 21.62 13.08
N ALA A 117 -3.50 21.52 11.80
CA ALA A 117 -2.72 22.54 11.10
C ALA A 117 -3.43 23.90 11.04
N LEU A 118 -4.73 23.90 10.74
CA LEU A 118 -5.53 25.12 10.59
C LEU A 118 -6.15 25.60 11.91
N GLY A 119 -6.16 24.76 12.96
CA GLY A 119 -6.91 25.03 14.19
C GLY A 119 -8.43 24.98 13.97
N THR A 120 -8.89 24.13 13.06
CA THR A 120 -10.29 23.95 12.68
C THR A 120 -10.83 22.61 13.15
N ALA A 121 -12.16 22.43 13.07
CA ALA A 121 -12.83 21.17 13.37
C ALA A 121 -13.78 20.80 12.21
N PHE A 122 -13.22 20.74 10.99
CA PHE A 122 -13.98 20.25 9.84
C PHE A 122 -14.33 18.78 10.02
N ASP A 123 -15.51 18.42 9.55
CA ASP A 123 -15.94 17.03 9.50
C ASP A 123 -15.00 16.18 8.63
N THR A 124 -14.62 15.01 9.14
CA THR A 124 -13.66 14.10 8.51
C THR A 124 -14.10 13.68 7.11
N GLN A 125 -15.39 13.46 6.88
CA GLN A 125 -15.90 13.02 5.57
C GLN A 125 -15.77 14.14 4.54
N THR A 126 -16.07 15.37 4.94
CA THR A 126 -15.94 16.55 4.07
C THR A 126 -14.48 16.76 3.66
N VAL A 127 -13.56 16.62 4.61
CA VAL A 127 -12.11 16.73 4.33
C VAL A 127 -11.65 15.59 3.43
N ALA A 128 -12.02 14.34 3.74
CA ALA A 128 -11.67 13.18 2.94
C ALA A 128 -12.16 13.30 1.49
N LEU A 129 -13.42 13.70 1.30
CA LEU A 129 -14.03 13.92 -0.01
C LEU A 129 -13.28 14.99 -0.81
N ALA A 130 -12.92 16.10 -0.15
CA ALA A 130 -12.15 17.18 -0.78
C ALA A 130 -10.75 16.71 -1.20
N ILE A 131 -10.05 15.97 -0.34
CA ILE A 131 -8.74 15.37 -0.63
C ILE A 131 -8.84 14.41 -1.82
N VAL A 132 -9.79 13.47 -1.79
CA VAL A 132 -9.94 12.46 -2.84
C VAL A 132 -10.28 13.13 -4.18
N THR A 133 -11.31 13.98 -4.19
CA THR A 133 -11.74 14.68 -5.42
C THR A 133 -10.64 15.57 -5.97
N GLY A 134 -9.95 16.33 -5.10
CA GLY A 134 -8.82 17.16 -5.46
C GLY A 134 -7.65 16.35 -6.04
N SER A 135 -7.34 15.19 -5.44
CA SER A 135 -6.27 14.30 -5.91
C SER A 135 -6.58 13.67 -7.27
N TYR A 136 -7.85 13.27 -7.51
CA TYR A 136 -8.29 12.75 -8.80
C TYR A 136 -8.29 13.82 -9.90
N ALA A 137 -8.75 15.03 -9.60
CA ALA A 137 -8.60 16.17 -10.52
C ALA A 137 -7.11 16.44 -10.82
N LEU A 138 -6.29 16.43 -9.76
CA LEU A 138 -4.82 16.39 -9.72
C LEU A 138 -4.24 15.47 -10.80
N GLY A 139 -4.53 14.19 -10.65
CA GLY A 139 -4.02 13.11 -11.49
C GLY A 139 -4.52 13.17 -12.93
N ILE A 140 -5.78 13.58 -13.15
CA ILE A 140 -6.35 13.71 -14.51
C ILE A 140 -5.69 14.85 -15.29
N LEU A 141 -5.50 16.00 -14.66
CA LEU A 141 -4.91 17.15 -15.32
C LEU A 141 -3.46 16.87 -15.74
N ASN A 142 -2.87 15.76 -15.26
CA ASN A 142 -1.47 15.38 -15.44
C ASN A 142 -0.59 16.61 -15.42
N ILE A 143 -0.90 17.50 -14.46
CA ILE A 143 -0.07 18.65 -14.26
C ILE A 143 1.24 17.95 -13.97
N ARG A 144 2.21 18.13 -14.84
CA ARG A 144 3.61 18.05 -14.43
C ARG A 144 3.73 19.19 -13.42
N LEU A 145 3.08 19.01 -12.26
CA LEU A 145 3.39 19.60 -10.98
C LEU A 145 4.86 19.32 -10.96
N ASN A 146 5.60 20.37 -11.29
CA ASN A 146 6.98 20.32 -11.72
C ASN A 146 7.68 19.25 -10.88
N ALA A 147 8.53 18.38 -11.42
CA ALA A 147 9.20 17.34 -10.61
C ALA A 147 9.77 17.93 -9.29
N TRP A 148 10.10 19.22 -9.33
CA TRP A 148 10.32 20.09 -8.20
C TRP A 148 9.23 20.10 -7.09
N VAL A 149 7.93 20.32 -7.37
CA VAL A 149 6.82 20.33 -6.39
C VAL A 149 6.67 18.99 -5.70
N THR A 150 6.62 17.87 -6.44
CA THR A 150 6.56 16.53 -5.83
C THR A 150 7.83 16.23 -5.04
N GLY A 151 9.00 16.66 -5.53
CA GLY A 151 10.26 16.56 -4.79
C GLY A 151 10.28 17.40 -3.51
N VAL A 152 9.73 18.61 -3.54
CA VAL A 152 9.58 19.49 -2.37
C VAL A 152 8.63 18.85 -1.35
N PHE A 153 7.50 18.30 -1.80
CA PHE A 153 6.61 17.57 -0.90
C PHE A 153 7.31 16.38 -0.28
N LEU A 154 8.00 15.52 -1.07
CA LEU A 154 8.80 14.39 -0.58
C LEU A 154 9.80 14.82 0.51
N LEU A 155 10.52 15.93 0.28
CA LEU A 155 11.44 16.49 1.27
C LEU A 155 10.73 16.93 2.54
N CYS A 156 9.56 17.57 2.43
CA CYS A 156 8.73 17.90 3.59
C CYS A 156 8.25 16.65 4.34
N GLU A 157 7.90 15.56 3.64
CA GLU A 157 7.52 14.30 4.28
C GLU A 157 8.68 13.72 5.09
N MET A 158 9.87 13.65 4.48
CA MET A 158 11.07 13.15 5.15
C MET A 158 11.46 14.04 6.33
N ALA A 159 11.31 15.36 6.22
CA ALA A 159 11.52 16.29 7.33
C ALA A 159 10.53 16.04 8.47
N ALA A 160 9.24 15.85 8.19
CA ALA A 160 8.24 15.56 9.22
C ALA A 160 8.55 14.25 9.96
N VAL A 161 8.93 13.19 9.23
CA VAL A 161 9.37 11.91 9.81
C VAL A 161 10.60 12.10 10.70
N LEU A 162 11.60 12.86 10.23
CA LEU A 162 12.82 13.15 10.99
C LEU A 162 12.54 13.96 12.26
N VAL A 163 11.58 14.90 12.24
CA VAL A 163 11.17 15.64 13.43
C VAL A 163 10.60 14.71 14.49
N ILE A 164 9.75 13.76 14.11
CA ILE A 164 9.21 12.76 15.05
C ILE A 164 10.33 11.88 15.63
N VAL A 165 11.26 11.43 14.79
CA VAL A 165 12.41 10.65 15.26
C VAL A 165 13.29 11.47 16.22
N ALA A 166 13.57 12.72 15.89
CA ALA A 166 14.40 13.61 16.72
C ALA A 166 13.74 13.93 18.06
N LEU A 167 12.44 14.24 18.07
CA LEU A 167 11.70 14.50 19.30
C LEU A 167 11.55 13.24 20.16
N GLY A 168 11.25 12.11 19.53
CA GLY A 168 11.01 10.84 20.20
C GLY A 168 12.28 10.24 20.82
N LEU A 169 13.35 10.14 20.04
CA LEU A 169 14.64 9.61 20.52
C LEU A 169 15.47 10.65 21.31
N GLY A 170 15.23 11.95 21.10
CA GLY A 170 15.87 13.01 21.86
C GLY A 170 15.29 13.19 23.27
N ASN A 171 14.00 12.83 23.46
CA ASN A 171 13.29 12.96 24.74
C ASN A 171 12.69 11.62 25.18
N VAL A 172 13.53 10.57 25.22
CA VAL A 172 13.10 9.24 25.66
C VAL A 172 12.55 9.33 27.09
N SER A 173 11.24 9.13 27.21
CA SER A 173 10.49 9.23 28.46
C SER A 173 10.06 7.85 28.97
N LEU A 174 9.91 6.87 28.07
CA LEU A 174 9.55 5.50 28.40
C LEU A 174 10.74 4.54 28.26
N PRO A 175 10.79 3.46 29.06
CA PRO A 175 11.83 2.44 28.93
C PRO A 175 11.69 1.65 27.62
N LEU A 176 12.81 1.10 27.14
CA LEU A 176 12.83 0.21 25.95
C LEU A 176 11.91 -1.00 26.09
N SER A 177 11.58 -1.41 27.31
CA SER A 177 10.63 -2.50 27.57
C SER A 177 9.29 -2.26 26.89
N VAL A 178 8.85 -1.00 26.71
CA VAL A 178 7.55 -0.68 26.08
C VAL A 178 7.43 -1.23 24.65
N LEU A 179 8.56 -1.44 23.97
CA LEU A 179 8.63 -1.98 22.60
C LEU A 179 8.49 -3.50 22.53
N ILE A 180 8.74 -4.20 23.65
CA ILE A 180 8.77 -5.67 23.74
C ILE A 180 7.72 -6.25 24.69
N THR A 181 7.25 -5.47 25.67
CA THR A 181 6.14 -5.80 26.56
C THR A 181 4.91 -5.06 26.07
N PRO A 182 4.08 -5.68 25.19
CA PRO A 182 3.00 -4.97 24.54
C PRO A 182 1.90 -4.64 25.55
N GLN A 183 1.45 -3.39 25.55
CA GLN A 183 0.43 -2.86 26.44
C GLN A 183 -0.65 -2.10 25.66
N HIS A 184 -1.90 -2.23 26.06
CA HIS A 184 -3.04 -1.49 25.49
C HIS A 184 -3.93 -0.89 26.58
N ILE A 185 -4.88 -0.06 26.16
CA ILE A 185 -5.94 0.45 27.04
C ILE A 185 -7.08 -0.57 27.09
N ASP A 186 -7.33 -1.14 28.25
CA ASP A 186 -8.50 -1.98 28.53
C ASP A 186 -9.37 -1.27 29.56
N HIS A 187 -10.62 -0.95 29.21
CA HIS A 187 -11.55 -0.25 30.10
C HIS A 187 -10.98 1.03 30.75
N GLY A 188 -10.11 1.75 30.02
CA GLY A 188 -9.47 2.98 30.49
C GLY A 188 -8.20 2.78 31.34
N LEU A 189 -7.71 1.55 31.48
CA LEU A 189 -6.49 1.23 32.22
C LEU A 189 -5.44 0.56 31.32
N LEU A 190 -4.16 0.80 31.59
CA LEU A 190 -3.08 0.08 30.93
C LEU A 190 -3.07 -1.40 31.37
N SER A 191 -3.14 -2.29 30.39
CA SER A 191 -3.03 -3.75 30.58
C SER A 191 -2.12 -4.37 29.52
N ALA A 192 -1.75 -5.64 29.68
CA ALA A 192 -0.93 -6.35 28.71
C ALA A 192 -1.74 -6.66 27.44
N THR A 193 -1.24 -6.29 26.27
CA THR A 193 -1.90 -6.57 24.99
C THR A 193 -1.97 -8.08 24.74
N PRO A 194 -3.16 -8.66 24.53
CA PRO A 194 -3.28 -10.04 24.08
C PRO A 194 -2.57 -10.24 22.74
N TRP A 195 -1.82 -11.35 22.61
CA TRP A 195 -1.13 -11.68 21.35
C TRP A 195 -2.07 -11.75 20.15
N ALA A 196 -3.35 -12.06 20.36
CA ALA A 196 -4.36 -12.03 19.30
C ALA A 196 -4.48 -10.65 18.63
N LEU A 197 -4.42 -9.54 19.40
CA LEU A 197 -4.48 -8.18 18.85
C LEU A 197 -3.18 -7.82 18.11
N VAL A 198 -2.03 -8.28 18.62
CA VAL A 198 -0.73 -8.11 17.93
C VAL A 198 -0.76 -8.83 16.59
N PHE A 199 -1.20 -10.09 16.55
CA PHE A 199 -1.31 -10.86 15.31
C PHE A 199 -2.33 -10.27 14.33
N ALA A 200 -3.49 -9.80 14.81
CA ALA A 200 -4.48 -9.12 13.97
C ALA A 200 -3.90 -7.85 13.32
N SER A 201 -3.07 -7.10 14.06
CA SER A 201 -2.45 -5.87 13.58
C SER A 201 -1.32 -6.10 12.56
N ILE A 202 -0.83 -7.34 12.37
CA ILE A 202 0.16 -7.65 11.33
C ILE A 202 -0.40 -7.32 9.94
N GLY A 203 -1.69 -7.55 9.69
CA GLY A 203 -2.33 -7.20 8.42
C GLY A 203 -2.29 -5.70 8.15
N THR A 204 -2.57 -4.88 9.17
CA THR A 204 -2.46 -3.42 9.10
C THR A 204 -1.01 -2.97 8.87
N ALA A 205 -0.05 -3.57 9.56
CA ALA A 205 1.36 -3.26 9.35
C ALA A 205 1.87 -3.70 7.96
N LEU A 206 1.35 -4.80 7.40
CA LEU A 206 1.62 -5.20 6.02
C LEU A 206 1.04 -4.21 5.00
N PHE A 207 -0.08 -3.57 5.33
CA PHE A 207 -0.64 -2.49 4.53
C PHE A 207 0.24 -1.24 4.56
N ALA A 208 0.82 -0.91 5.71
CA ALA A 208 1.82 0.15 5.83
C ALA A 208 3.02 -0.08 4.88
N TYR A 209 3.51 -1.31 4.80
CA TYR A 209 4.60 -1.67 3.88
C TYR A 209 4.19 -1.87 2.41
N ASN A 210 2.91 -1.77 2.07
CA ASN A 210 2.47 -2.10 0.71
C ASN A 210 3.09 -1.19 -0.35
N GLY A 211 3.51 -1.81 -1.47
CA GLY A 211 4.09 -1.11 -2.62
C GLY A 211 5.53 -1.49 -2.94
N PHE A 212 6.26 -2.18 -2.05
CA PHE A 212 7.63 -2.64 -2.34
C PHE A 212 7.72 -3.56 -3.58
N GLY A 213 6.63 -4.26 -3.90
CA GLY A 213 6.50 -5.11 -5.10
C GLY A 213 6.47 -4.33 -6.42
N ALA A 214 6.21 -3.01 -6.39
CA ALA A 214 6.14 -2.17 -7.59
C ALA A 214 7.48 -2.09 -8.35
N ALA A 215 8.61 -2.35 -7.68
CA ALA A 215 9.92 -2.47 -8.31
C ALA A 215 9.94 -3.48 -9.46
N VAL A 216 9.07 -4.49 -9.41
CA VAL A 216 9.00 -5.53 -10.42
C VAL A 216 8.32 -5.06 -11.71
N VAL A 217 7.35 -4.15 -11.60
CA VAL A 217 6.70 -3.54 -12.77
C VAL A 217 7.70 -2.70 -13.58
N LEU A 218 8.69 -2.11 -12.92
CA LEU A 218 9.76 -1.31 -13.53
C LEU A 218 10.90 -2.15 -14.11
N ALA A 219 10.84 -3.48 -14.03
CA ALA A 219 11.93 -4.35 -14.47
C ALA A 219 12.28 -4.19 -15.96
N GLU A 220 11.28 -3.94 -16.82
CA GLU A 220 11.47 -3.73 -18.26
C GLU A 220 12.20 -2.42 -18.58
N ASP A 221 12.08 -1.41 -17.71
CA ASP A 221 12.68 -0.08 -17.88
C ASP A 221 14.13 -0.01 -17.34
N MET A 222 14.62 -1.09 -16.74
CA MET A 222 15.96 -1.15 -16.16
C MET A 222 17.05 -1.33 -17.21
N LYS A 223 18.15 -0.57 -17.10
CA LYS A 223 19.31 -0.63 -18.02
C LYS A 223 19.94 -2.03 -18.12
N ASP A 224 19.81 -2.86 -17.08
CA ASP A 224 20.36 -4.21 -17.02
C ASP A 224 19.35 -5.30 -17.42
N GLY A 225 18.23 -4.93 -18.05
CA GLY A 225 17.18 -5.86 -18.48
C GLY A 225 16.52 -6.59 -17.32
N GLY A 226 16.30 -5.89 -16.21
CA GLY A 226 15.66 -6.43 -15.01
C GLY A 226 16.54 -7.41 -14.22
N ARG A 227 17.85 -7.48 -14.47
CA ARG A 227 18.77 -8.37 -13.72
C ARG A 227 18.81 -8.02 -12.25
N SER A 228 18.76 -6.74 -11.92
CA SER A 228 18.80 -6.24 -10.54
C SER A 228 17.43 -6.08 -9.89
N THR A 229 16.33 -6.50 -10.52
CA THR A 229 14.96 -6.39 -9.96
C THR A 229 14.86 -7.04 -8.58
N HIS A 230 15.45 -8.23 -8.39
CA HIS A 230 15.46 -8.91 -7.09
C HIS A 230 16.12 -8.06 -5.97
N ARG A 231 17.24 -7.39 -6.28
CA ARG A 231 17.92 -6.46 -5.36
C ARG A 231 17.08 -5.21 -5.13
N ALA A 232 16.45 -4.68 -6.17
CA ALA A 232 15.58 -3.51 -6.05
C ALA A 232 14.40 -3.78 -5.10
N VAL A 233 13.72 -4.92 -5.23
CA VAL A 233 12.63 -5.32 -4.32
C VAL A 233 13.10 -5.40 -2.87
N LEU A 234 14.24 -6.07 -2.61
CA LEU A 234 14.76 -6.26 -1.26
C LEU A 234 15.24 -4.94 -0.62
N TRP A 235 15.94 -4.10 -1.36
CA TRP A 235 16.39 -2.79 -0.87
C TRP A 235 15.24 -1.82 -0.66
N SER A 236 14.22 -1.83 -1.53
CA SER A 236 13.00 -1.05 -1.33
C SER A 236 12.29 -1.46 -0.05
N LEU A 237 12.11 -2.77 0.19
CA LEU A 237 11.50 -3.24 1.44
C LEU A 237 12.34 -2.84 2.66
N ALA A 238 13.65 -3.06 2.63
CA ALA A 238 14.52 -2.75 3.76
C ALA A 238 14.46 -1.26 4.14
N LEU A 239 14.46 -0.37 3.14
CA LEU A 239 14.37 1.07 3.35
C LEU A 239 12.98 1.48 3.87
N VAL A 240 11.91 0.92 3.30
CA VAL A 240 10.53 1.13 3.77
C VAL A 240 10.37 0.70 5.23
N VAL A 241 10.81 -0.52 5.58
CA VAL A 241 10.76 -1.03 6.96
C VAL A 241 11.51 -0.09 7.91
N ALA A 242 12.70 0.38 7.53
CA ALA A 242 13.47 1.30 8.36
C ALA A 242 12.77 2.66 8.54
N ILE A 243 12.30 3.26 7.45
CA ILE A 243 11.64 4.58 7.48
C ILE A 243 10.34 4.54 8.27
N GLU A 244 9.64 3.40 8.33
CA GLU A 244 8.38 3.31 9.07
C GLU A 244 8.56 2.82 10.51
N LEU A 245 9.37 1.79 10.74
CA LEU A 245 9.52 1.19 12.07
C LEU A 245 10.28 2.10 13.04
N ILE A 246 11.30 2.84 12.56
CA ILE A 246 12.11 3.72 13.41
C ILE A 246 11.25 4.85 14.01
N PRO A 247 10.45 5.61 13.24
CA PRO A 247 9.56 6.62 13.79
C PRO A 247 8.50 6.07 14.73
N ILE A 248 7.94 4.88 14.45
CA ILE A 248 6.96 4.26 15.35
C ILE A 248 7.61 3.93 16.70
N CYS A 249 8.83 3.39 16.69
CA CYS A 249 9.58 3.15 17.92
C CYS A 249 9.89 4.47 18.65
N ALA A 250 10.34 5.50 17.92
CA ALA A 250 10.63 6.82 18.49
C ALA A 250 9.38 7.47 19.11
N LEU A 251 8.22 7.34 18.45
CA LEU A 251 6.93 7.83 18.92
C LEU A 251 6.57 7.23 20.28
N LEU A 252 6.68 5.90 20.41
CA LEU A 252 6.40 5.24 21.68
C LEU A 252 7.42 5.60 22.76
N LEU A 253 8.71 5.55 22.46
CA LEU A 253 9.78 5.85 23.44
C LEU A 253 9.72 7.30 23.96
N GLY A 254 9.36 8.23 23.08
CA GLY A 254 9.27 9.64 23.41
C GLY A 254 8.00 10.03 24.17
N ALA A 255 6.95 9.21 24.18
CA ALA A 255 5.68 9.58 24.80
C ALA A 255 5.83 9.84 26.31
N PRO A 256 5.41 10.99 26.87
CA PRO A 256 5.50 11.23 28.31
C PRO A 256 4.70 10.23 29.15
N SER A 257 3.54 9.81 28.65
CA SER A 257 2.71 8.76 29.24
C SER A 257 2.20 7.86 28.13
N LEU A 258 2.44 6.55 28.27
CA LEU A 258 1.89 5.55 27.35
C LEU A 258 0.37 5.57 27.38
N GLU A 259 -0.23 5.66 28.58
CA GLU A 259 -1.67 5.64 28.75
C GLU A 259 -2.35 6.78 28.00
N ALA A 260 -1.85 8.00 28.19
CA ALA A 260 -2.40 9.19 27.55
C ALA A 260 -2.21 9.18 26.03
N MET A 261 -1.08 8.66 25.54
CA MET A 261 -0.84 8.51 24.12
C MET A 261 -1.80 7.49 23.48
N LEU A 262 -1.99 6.32 24.11
CA LEU A 262 -2.87 5.28 23.59
C LEU A 262 -4.35 5.67 23.66
N ALA A 263 -4.73 6.50 24.64
CA ALA A 263 -6.07 7.08 24.74
C ALA A 263 -6.30 8.25 23.77
N SER A 264 -5.24 8.80 23.15
CA SER A 264 -5.34 9.90 22.20
C SER A 264 -5.83 9.41 20.84
N SER A 265 -6.80 10.13 20.24
CA SER A 265 -7.18 9.95 18.84
C SER A 265 -6.08 10.39 17.87
N ASP A 266 -5.08 11.14 18.34
CA ASP A 266 -3.90 11.56 17.60
C ASP A 266 -2.63 11.34 18.44
N PRO A 267 -2.04 10.13 18.40
CA PRO A 267 -0.81 9.82 19.13
C PRO A 267 0.38 10.68 18.71
N ILE A 268 0.42 11.11 17.45
CA ILE A 268 1.52 11.88 16.87
C ILE A 268 1.43 13.34 17.33
N GLY A 269 0.24 13.93 17.26
CA GLY A 269 -0.05 15.24 17.84
C GLY A 269 0.18 15.28 19.35
N TYR A 270 -0.11 14.20 20.07
CA TYR A 270 0.20 14.09 21.51
C TYR A 270 1.70 14.27 21.78
N LEU A 271 2.57 13.57 21.06
CA LEU A 271 4.03 13.72 21.19
C LEU A 271 4.48 15.14 20.82
N LEU A 272 3.99 15.68 19.70
CA LEU A 272 4.35 17.02 19.21
C LEU A 272 3.96 18.13 20.19
N ASN A 273 2.81 18.01 20.84
CA ASN A 273 2.36 18.99 21.83
C ASN A 273 3.10 18.85 23.16
N ALA A 274 3.52 17.63 23.53
CA ALA A 274 4.24 17.38 24.77
C ALA A 274 5.69 17.88 24.76
N HIS A 275 6.43 17.60 23.68
CA HIS A 275 7.86 17.91 23.59
C HIS A 275 8.20 19.05 22.63
N GLY A 276 7.24 19.45 21.81
CA GLY A 276 7.37 20.58 20.90
C GLY A 276 6.74 21.85 21.43
N ASN A 277 6.11 22.60 20.53
CA ASN A 277 5.29 23.75 20.86
C ASN A 277 4.09 23.79 19.90
N PRO A 278 3.02 24.56 20.20
CA PRO A 278 1.83 24.60 19.35
C PRO A 278 2.12 24.99 17.90
N THR A 279 3.10 25.87 17.66
CA THR A 279 3.50 26.30 16.32
C THR A 279 4.16 25.16 15.54
N LEU A 280 5.07 24.42 16.18
CA LEU A 280 5.74 23.25 15.60
C LEU A 280 4.72 22.15 15.32
N SER A 281 3.80 21.90 16.25
CA SER A 281 2.71 20.93 16.09
C SER A 281 1.85 21.25 14.86
N ARG A 282 1.45 22.52 14.68
CA ARG A 282 0.72 22.97 13.49
C ARG A 282 1.54 22.84 12.20
N LEU A 283 2.81 23.23 12.24
CA LEU A 283 3.70 23.18 11.08
C LEU A 283 3.95 21.73 10.62
N VAL A 284 4.21 20.84 11.57
CA VAL A 284 4.41 19.40 11.29
C VAL A 284 3.10 18.79 10.80
N SER A 285 1.95 19.10 11.43
CA SER A 285 0.63 18.65 10.95
C SER A 285 0.33 19.11 9.53
N ALA A 286 0.69 20.35 9.16
CA ALA A 286 0.56 20.85 7.80
C ALA A 286 1.45 20.07 6.83
N GLY A 287 2.70 19.78 7.22
CA GLY A 287 3.62 18.95 6.45
C GLY A 287 3.11 17.52 6.24
N ILE A 288 2.57 16.91 7.29
CA ILE A 288 1.94 15.58 7.24
C ILE A 288 0.73 15.58 6.29
N PHE A 289 -0.16 16.56 6.41
CA PHE A 289 -1.31 16.67 5.53
C PHE A 289 -0.90 16.78 4.06
N LEU A 290 0.05 17.68 3.75
CA LEU A 290 0.55 17.86 2.39
C LEU A 290 1.24 16.61 1.86
N SER A 291 1.96 15.88 2.73
CA SER A 291 2.55 14.58 2.42
C SER A 291 1.49 13.56 2.01
N VAL A 292 0.47 13.34 2.85
CA VAL A 292 -0.58 12.35 2.56
C VAL A 292 -1.36 12.75 1.31
N PHE A 293 -1.63 14.04 1.11
CA PHE A 293 -2.27 14.53 -0.12
C PHE A 293 -1.44 14.21 -1.37
N ASN A 294 -0.12 14.45 -1.32
CA ASN A 294 0.79 14.12 -2.41
C ASN A 294 0.88 12.59 -2.65
N ALA A 295 0.90 11.79 -1.58
CA ALA A 295 0.86 10.34 -1.66
C ALA A 295 -0.39 9.83 -2.41
N ILE A 296 -1.56 10.38 -2.09
CA ILE A 296 -2.82 10.02 -2.75
C ILE A 296 -2.79 10.38 -4.24
N ILE A 297 -2.23 11.54 -4.62
CA ILE A 297 -2.04 11.89 -6.03
C ILE A 297 -1.17 10.84 -6.75
N ALA A 298 -0.06 10.43 -6.14
CA ALA A 298 0.83 9.41 -6.72
C ALA A 298 0.11 8.07 -6.93
N ILE A 299 -0.67 7.63 -5.94
CA ILE A 299 -1.49 6.41 -6.02
C ILE A 299 -2.53 6.54 -7.12
N VAL A 300 -3.25 7.66 -7.22
CA VAL A 300 -4.25 7.91 -8.27
C VAL A 300 -3.63 7.84 -9.68
N ILE A 301 -2.46 8.44 -9.86
CA ILE A 301 -1.72 8.38 -11.14
C ILE A 301 -1.34 6.94 -11.46
N GLN A 302 -0.84 6.19 -10.48
CA GLN A 302 -0.50 4.77 -10.64
C GLN A 302 -1.73 3.94 -11.00
N SER A 303 -2.86 4.13 -10.32
CA SER A 303 -4.12 3.43 -10.59
C SER A 303 -4.63 3.70 -12.00
N GLY A 304 -4.54 4.95 -12.47
CA GLY A 304 -4.86 5.31 -13.86
C GLY A 304 -4.00 4.55 -14.88
N ARG A 305 -2.70 4.35 -14.58
CA ARG A 305 -1.79 3.56 -15.43
C ARG A 305 -2.12 2.07 -15.44
N VAL A 306 -2.51 1.49 -14.30
CA VAL A 306 -2.94 0.08 -14.20
C VAL A 306 -4.23 -0.17 -15.02
N ILE A 307 -5.17 0.78 -14.99
CA ILE A 307 -6.39 0.66 -15.79
C ILE A 307 -6.09 0.87 -17.29
N PHE A 308 -5.20 1.80 -17.62
CA PHE A 308 -4.74 1.97 -19.00
C PHE A 308 -4.05 0.71 -19.56
N SER A 309 -3.13 0.10 -18.79
CA SER A 309 -2.44 -1.13 -19.20
C SER A 309 -3.38 -2.32 -19.32
N SER A 310 -4.34 -2.47 -18.40
CA SER A 310 -5.36 -3.52 -18.51
C SER A 310 -6.31 -3.33 -19.70
N GLY A 311 -6.57 -2.08 -20.12
CA GLY A 311 -7.23 -1.76 -21.40
C GLY A 311 -6.43 -2.21 -22.61
N ARG A 312 -5.10 -1.99 -22.60
CA ARG A 312 -4.18 -2.44 -23.65
C ARG A 312 -4.08 -3.96 -23.73
N ASP A 313 -4.06 -4.62 -22.57
CA ASP A 313 -4.04 -6.07 -22.44
C ASP A 313 -5.42 -6.70 -22.75
N GLN A 314 -6.43 -5.88 -23.06
CA GLN A 314 -7.79 -6.26 -23.41
C GLN A 314 -8.48 -7.12 -22.34
N LEU A 315 -8.37 -6.72 -21.07
CA LEU A 315 -9.06 -7.38 -19.96
C LEU A 315 -10.55 -6.96 -19.86
N TRP A 316 -10.93 -5.85 -20.49
CA TRP A 316 -12.29 -5.31 -20.42
C TRP A 316 -13.09 -5.62 -21.69
N THR A 317 -14.32 -5.11 -21.75
CA THR A 317 -15.12 -5.13 -22.99
C THR A 317 -14.44 -4.29 -24.08
N PRO A 318 -14.65 -4.57 -25.38
CA PRO A 318 -14.00 -3.83 -26.48
C PRO A 318 -14.19 -2.31 -26.40
N THR A 319 -15.36 -1.86 -25.96
CA THR A 319 -15.67 -0.44 -25.74
C THR A 319 -14.85 0.14 -24.60
N LEU A 320 -14.82 -0.54 -23.44
CA LEU A 320 -14.05 -0.09 -22.29
C LEU A 320 -12.54 -0.10 -22.56
N ASN A 321 -12.02 -1.12 -23.25
CA ASN A 321 -10.61 -1.15 -23.67
C ASN A 321 -10.26 0.10 -24.47
N ARG A 322 -11.09 0.45 -25.49
CA ARG A 322 -10.88 1.67 -26.28
C ARG A 322 -10.99 2.96 -25.46
N LEU A 323 -11.84 2.99 -24.45
CA LEU A 323 -11.99 4.15 -23.57
C LEU A 323 -10.81 4.30 -22.62
N PHE A 324 -10.35 3.23 -22.00
CA PHE A 324 -9.25 3.24 -21.04
C PHE A 324 -7.89 3.45 -21.70
N THR A 325 -7.73 3.10 -22.97
CA THR A 325 -6.52 3.41 -23.75
C THR A 325 -6.52 4.81 -24.36
N ARG A 326 -7.55 5.65 -24.15
CA ARG A 326 -7.56 7.04 -24.64
C ARG A 326 -6.71 7.93 -23.74
N ILE A 327 -5.81 8.67 -24.38
CA ILE A 327 -4.97 9.68 -23.73
C ILE A 327 -5.54 11.07 -24.03
N HIS A 328 -5.58 11.94 -23.03
CA HIS A 328 -6.05 13.31 -23.21
C HIS A 328 -5.02 14.14 -24.01
N PRO A 329 -5.41 14.83 -25.10
CA PRO A 329 -4.45 15.47 -26.02
C PRO A 329 -3.68 16.66 -25.43
N ARG A 330 -4.19 17.28 -24.36
CA ARG A 330 -3.50 18.40 -23.68
C ARG A 330 -2.73 18.00 -22.44
N TRP A 331 -3.07 16.86 -21.84
CA TRP A 331 -2.55 16.46 -20.54
C TRP A 331 -1.71 15.20 -20.63
N ASP A 332 -1.74 14.42 -21.70
CA ASP A 332 -1.02 13.14 -21.80
C ASP A 332 -1.39 12.13 -20.68
N SER A 333 -2.58 12.25 -20.09
CA SER A 333 -3.13 11.31 -19.09
C SER A 333 -4.21 10.40 -19.66
N PRO A 334 -4.34 9.17 -19.12
CA PRO A 334 -5.47 8.30 -19.37
C PRO A 334 -6.69 8.72 -18.52
N TRP A 335 -7.22 9.92 -18.77
CA TRP A 335 -8.21 10.56 -17.89
C TRP A 335 -9.48 9.73 -17.64
N LEU A 336 -9.97 8.99 -18.63
CA LEU A 336 -11.13 8.10 -18.48
C LEU A 336 -10.82 6.89 -17.58
N ALA A 337 -9.60 6.36 -17.68
CA ALA A 337 -9.13 5.28 -16.82
C ALA A 337 -9.05 5.75 -15.35
N THR A 338 -8.54 6.96 -15.13
CA THR A 338 -8.50 7.59 -13.81
C THR A 338 -9.90 7.89 -13.26
N LEU A 339 -10.82 8.36 -14.12
CA LEU A 339 -12.20 8.69 -13.72
C LEU A 339 -13.00 7.46 -13.25
N LEU A 340 -12.69 6.27 -13.78
CA LEU A 340 -13.33 5.02 -13.39
C LEU A 340 -13.27 4.79 -11.87
N LEU A 341 -12.13 5.10 -11.25
CA LEU A 341 -11.96 4.98 -9.80
C LEU A 341 -12.36 6.25 -9.07
N ALA A 342 -12.25 7.42 -9.68
CA ALA A 342 -12.54 8.70 -9.04
C ALA A 342 -13.92 8.74 -8.38
N ILE A 343 -14.97 8.37 -9.12
CA ILE A 343 -16.35 8.43 -8.64
C ILE A 343 -16.59 7.46 -7.47
N PRO A 344 -16.35 6.15 -7.59
CA PRO A 344 -16.56 5.22 -6.48
C PRO A 344 -15.63 5.51 -5.30
N SER A 345 -14.40 5.97 -5.53
CA SER A 345 -13.45 6.32 -4.46
C SER A 345 -13.91 7.55 -3.66
N ALA A 346 -14.44 8.58 -4.35
CA ALA A 346 -15.07 9.73 -3.72
C ALA A 346 -16.35 9.33 -2.96
N ALA A 347 -17.17 8.43 -3.52
CA ALA A 347 -18.36 7.92 -2.85
C ALA A 347 -18.03 7.18 -1.54
N LEU A 348 -16.91 6.45 -1.51
CA LEU A 348 -16.42 5.80 -0.29
C LEU A 348 -15.98 6.81 0.79
N SER A 349 -15.73 8.08 0.45
CA SER A 349 -15.42 9.11 1.46
C SER A 349 -16.63 9.48 2.33
N PHE A 350 -17.86 9.14 1.89
CA PHE A 350 -19.06 9.22 2.73
C PHE A 350 -19.19 8.03 3.70
N SER A 351 -18.34 7.01 3.59
CA SER A 351 -18.22 5.96 4.60
C SER A 351 -17.50 6.54 5.82
N SER A 352 -18.18 6.58 6.96
CA SER A 352 -17.70 7.28 8.15
C SER A 352 -16.63 6.56 8.95
N ASN A 353 -16.27 5.33 8.58
CA ASN A 353 -15.49 4.46 9.46
C ASN A 353 -14.12 4.07 8.85
N LEU A 354 -13.06 4.78 9.26
CA LEU A 354 -11.67 4.50 8.88
C LEU A 354 -11.26 3.05 9.19
N GLU A 355 -11.73 2.52 10.32
CA GLU A 355 -11.41 1.15 10.76
C GLU A 355 -12.00 0.12 9.81
N GLU A 356 -13.27 0.25 9.42
CA GLU A 356 -13.91 -0.64 8.46
C GLU A 356 -13.22 -0.59 7.09
N MET A 357 -12.94 0.63 6.59
CA MET A 357 -12.29 0.80 5.29
C MET A 357 -10.87 0.23 5.28
N THR A 358 -10.11 0.45 6.36
CA THR A 358 -8.74 -0.06 6.48
C THR A 358 -8.74 -1.58 6.62
N SER A 359 -9.61 -2.14 7.46
CA SER A 359 -9.74 -3.59 7.64
C SER A 359 -10.13 -4.29 6.34
N PHE A 360 -11.09 -3.73 5.59
CA PHE A 360 -11.46 -4.27 4.28
C PHE A 360 -10.32 -4.17 3.26
N THR A 361 -9.57 -3.07 3.26
CA THR A 361 -8.40 -2.90 2.38
C THR A 361 -7.31 -3.93 2.70
N VAL A 362 -7.08 -4.21 4.00
CA VAL A 362 -6.16 -5.26 4.46
C VAL A 362 -6.59 -6.64 3.97
N LEU A 363 -7.89 -6.97 3.99
CA LEU A 363 -8.38 -8.26 3.45
C LEU A 363 -8.05 -8.40 1.96
N LEU A 364 -8.32 -7.36 1.16
CA LEU A 364 -8.00 -7.35 -0.27
C LEU A 364 -6.50 -7.49 -0.51
N LEU A 365 -5.68 -6.78 0.27
CA LEU A 365 -4.22 -6.87 0.19
C LEU A 365 -3.72 -8.29 0.50
N LEU A 366 -4.23 -8.91 1.56
CA LEU A 366 -3.86 -10.27 1.94
C LEU A 366 -4.27 -11.29 0.88
N MET A 367 -5.40 -11.09 0.19
CA MET A 367 -5.78 -11.91 -0.97
C MET A 367 -4.75 -11.79 -2.11
N VAL A 368 -4.26 -10.59 -2.41
CA VAL A 368 -3.23 -10.37 -3.44
C VAL A 368 -1.90 -11.03 -3.02
N TYR A 369 -1.46 -10.81 -1.78
CA TYR A 369 -0.23 -11.42 -1.26
C TYR A 369 -0.31 -12.95 -1.19
N LEU A 370 -1.46 -13.51 -0.85
CA LEU A 370 -1.70 -14.96 -0.90
C LEU A 370 -1.58 -15.48 -2.33
N ALA A 371 -2.17 -14.79 -3.31
CA ALA A 371 -2.06 -15.17 -4.72
C ALA A 371 -0.61 -15.15 -5.20
N VAL A 372 0.16 -14.12 -4.84
CA VAL A 372 1.59 -14.00 -5.17
C VAL A 372 2.41 -15.12 -4.51
N ALA A 373 2.19 -15.40 -3.24
CA ALA A 373 2.90 -16.46 -2.52
C ALA A 373 2.60 -17.85 -3.10
N LEU A 374 1.34 -18.13 -3.44
CA LEU A 374 0.95 -19.35 -4.14
C LEU A 374 1.61 -19.44 -5.52
N CYS A 375 1.65 -18.34 -6.27
CA CYS A 375 2.35 -18.30 -7.55
C CYS A 375 3.82 -18.66 -7.38
N ALA A 376 4.52 -18.07 -6.41
CA ALA A 376 5.94 -18.35 -6.17
C ALA A 376 6.20 -19.78 -5.69
N LEU A 377 5.29 -20.35 -4.89
CA LEU A 377 5.38 -21.73 -4.43
C LEU A 377 5.26 -22.74 -5.59
N PHE A 378 4.28 -22.53 -6.47
CA PHE A 378 3.96 -23.50 -7.53
C PHE A 378 4.64 -23.20 -8.87
N SER A 379 5.17 -22.00 -9.11
CA SER A 379 5.74 -21.62 -10.40
C SER A 379 6.89 -22.55 -10.83
N ARG A 380 7.80 -22.92 -9.91
CA ARG A 380 8.91 -23.85 -10.24
C ARG A 380 8.45 -25.23 -10.71
N VAL A 381 7.29 -25.69 -10.24
CA VAL A 381 6.77 -27.04 -10.52
C VAL A 381 5.85 -27.03 -11.73
N LEU A 382 4.91 -26.08 -11.78
CA LEU A 382 3.91 -25.99 -12.84
C LEU A 382 4.45 -25.34 -14.12
N ARG A 383 5.50 -24.52 -14.01
CA ARG A 383 6.11 -23.78 -15.12
C ARG A 383 7.60 -24.10 -15.26
N SER A 384 7.93 -25.39 -15.22
CA SER A 384 9.29 -25.89 -15.47
C SER A 384 9.81 -25.57 -16.88
N ASP A 385 8.92 -25.19 -17.80
CA ASP A 385 9.23 -24.74 -19.16
C ASP A 385 9.92 -23.37 -19.21
N ARG A 386 9.88 -22.60 -18.11
CA ARG A 386 10.51 -21.29 -18.03
C ARG A 386 11.74 -21.30 -17.15
N GLU A 387 12.72 -20.50 -17.55
CA GLU A 387 13.89 -20.26 -16.71
C GLU A 387 13.50 -19.40 -15.50
N HIS A 388 14.08 -19.74 -14.35
CA HIS A 388 14.02 -18.97 -13.11
C HIS A 388 15.43 -18.44 -12.79
N PRO A 389 15.82 -17.27 -13.35
CA PRO A 389 17.20 -16.78 -13.24
C PRO A 389 17.60 -16.40 -11.81
N TYR A 390 16.63 -15.99 -11.00
CA TYR A 390 16.79 -15.81 -9.57
C TYR A 390 15.96 -16.86 -8.85
N ARG A 391 16.54 -17.48 -7.84
CA ARG A 391 15.88 -18.46 -6.98
C ARG A 391 15.96 -17.96 -5.56
N MET A 392 14.81 -17.82 -4.89
CA MET A 392 14.80 -17.41 -3.50
C MET A 392 15.58 -18.40 -2.61
N PRO A 393 16.28 -17.91 -1.57
CA PRO A 393 17.02 -18.76 -0.65
C PRO A 393 16.05 -19.68 0.12
N LEU A 394 16.54 -20.86 0.52
CA LEU A 394 15.80 -21.81 1.38
C LEU A 394 14.43 -22.27 0.83
N TRP A 395 14.23 -22.26 -0.50
CA TRP A 395 13.00 -22.76 -1.11
C TRP A 395 12.70 -24.21 -0.68
N PRO A 396 11.44 -24.55 -0.32
CA PRO A 396 10.22 -23.75 -0.40
C PRO A 396 9.83 -22.98 0.88
N ALA A 397 10.71 -22.90 1.89
CA ALA A 397 10.33 -22.39 3.22
C ALA A 397 9.78 -20.96 3.21
N PRO A 398 10.37 -19.95 2.52
CA PRO A 398 9.78 -18.62 2.49
C PRO A 398 8.40 -18.54 1.85
N ALA A 399 8.20 -19.25 0.73
CA ALA A 399 6.89 -19.27 0.08
C ALA A 399 5.83 -19.96 0.95
N LEU A 400 6.19 -21.04 1.66
CA LEU A 400 5.29 -21.68 2.61
C LEU A 400 4.93 -20.75 3.77
N LEU A 401 5.91 -20.05 4.36
CA LEU A 401 5.66 -19.08 5.43
C LEU A 401 4.80 -17.91 4.95
N ALA A 402 5.02 -17.42 3.72
CA ALA A 402 4.20 -16.39 3.09
C ALA A 402 2.74 -16.86 2.89
N VAL A 403 2.54 -18.08 2.38
CA VAL A 403 1.20 -18.67 2.19
C VAL A 403 0.50 -18.88 3.52
N VAL A 404 1.18 -19.47 4.51
CA VAL A 404 0.60 -19.72 5.84
C VAL A 404 0.30 -18.41 6.56
N GLY A 405 1.21 -17.44 6.51
CA GLY A 405 1.03 -16.12 7.11
C GLY A 405 -0.13 -15.35 6.51
N ALA A 406 -0.16 -15.16 5.18
CA ALA A 406 -1.29 -14.50 4.51
C ALA A 406 -2.59 -15.28 4.70
N GLY A 407 -2.55 -16.62 4.60
CA GLY A 407 -3.72 -17.48 4.76
C GLY A 407 -4.32 -17.40 6.16
N TYR A 408 -3.48 -17.43 7.19
CA TYR A 408 -3.90 -17.26 8.59
C TYR A 408 -4.52 -15.88 8.82
N LEU A 409 -3.84 -14.80 8.43
CA LEU A 409 -4.33 -13.43 8.62
C LEU A 409 -5.61 -13.16 7.83
N LEU A 410 -5.70 -13.69 6.61
CA LEU A 410 -6.91 -13.57 5.78
C LEU A 410 -8.06 -14.35 6.41
N LEU A 411 -7.83 -15.57 6.90
CA LEU A 411 -8.86 -16.36 7.56
C LEU A 411 -9.33 -15.70 8.86
N SER A 412 -8.41 -15.25 9.71
CA SER A 412 -8.77 -14.55 10.96
C SER A 412 -9.54 -13.27 10.67
N GLY A 413 -9.12 -12.50 9.66
CA GLY A 413 -9.81 -11.29 9.22
C GLY A 413 -11.21 -11.60 8.69
N LEU A 414 -11.37 -12.62 7.85
CA LEU A 414 -12.68 -13.03 7.31
C LEU A 414 -13.63 -13.54 8.39
N LEU A 415 -13.12 -14.24 9.42
CA LEU A 415 -13.93 -14.70 10.55
C LEU A 415 -14.43 -13.55 11.43
N GLY A 416 -13.66 -12.46 11.53
CA GLY A 416 -14.05 -11.23 12.24
C GLY A 416 -14.78 -10.20 11.37
N ALA A 417 -14.82 -10.39 10.04
CA ALA A 417 -15.37 -9.41 9.12
C ALA A 417 -16.91 -9.39 9.16
N PRO A 418 -17.53 -8.21 8.97
CA PRO A 418 -18.98 -8.14 8.83
C PRO A 418 -19.42 -8.87 7.55
N LEU A 419 -20.65 -9.41 7.57
CA LEU A 419 -21.21 -10.15 6.43
C LEU A 419 -21.16 -9.35 5.12
N ARG A 420 -21.33 -8.02 5.20
CA ARG A 420 -21.20 -7.10 4.07
C ARG A 420 -19.88 -7.28 3.33
N ASP A 421 -18.76 -7.34 4.05
CA ASP A 421 -17.42 -7.38 3.45
C ASP A 421 -17.17 -8.74 2.76
N ILE A 422 -17.64 -9.81 3.38
CA ILE A 422 -17.61 -11.16 2.80
C ILE A 422 -18.44 -11.19 1.50
N LEU A 423 -19.64 -10.62 1.50
CA LEU A 423 -20.48 -10.54 0.31
C LEU A 423 -19.82 -9.73 -0.81
N ILE A 424 -19.16 -8.61 -0.49
CA ILE A 424 -18.42 -7.82 -1.49
C ILE A 424 -17.28 -8.66 -2.10
N ILE A 425 -16.52 -9.40 -1.29
CA ILE A 425 -15.45 -10.28 -1.78
C ILE A 425 -16.03 -11.40 -2.67
N LEU A 426 -17.14 -12.02 -2.28
CA LEU A 426 -17.80 -13.05 -3.09
C LEU A 426 -18.30 -12.49 -4.42
N VAL A 427 -18.91 -11.31 -4.42
CA VAL A 427 -19.34 -10.61 -5.63
C VAL A 427 -18.13 -10.27 -6.51
N LEU A 428 -17.05 -9.77 -5.93
CA LEU A 428 -15.80 -9.49 -6.65
C LEU A 428 -15.27 -10.73 -7.36
N LEU A 429 -15.20 -11.87 -6.67
CA LEU A 429 -14.75 -13.13 -7.26
C LEU A 429 -15.73 -13.64 -8.33
N ALA A 430 -17.04 -13.55 -8.09
CA ALA A 430 -18.06 -13.92 -9.07
C ALA A 430 -17.96 -13.05 -10.35
N VAL A 431 -17.79 -11.74 -10.21
CA VAL A 431 -17.58 -10.80 -11.32
C VAL A 431 -16.28 -11.12 -12.05
N SER A 432 -15.21 -11.51 -11.34
CA SER A 432 -13.95 -11.94 -11.96
C SER A 432 -14.14 -13.16 -12.87
N VAL A 433 -14.87 -14.17 -12.39
CA VAL A 433 -15.22 -15.37 -13.17
C VAL A 433 -16.13 -15.01 -14.35
N MET A 434 -17.12 -14.13 -14.14
CA MET A 434 -18.02 -13.65 -15.19
C MET A 434 -17.25 -12.92 -16.29
N LEU A 435 -16.39 -11.95 -15.96
CA LEU A 435 -15.61 -11.20 -16.95
C LEU A 435 -14.63 -12.09 -17.71
N TYR A 436 -13.98 -13.05 -17.03
CA TYR A 436 -13.13 -14.01 -17.71
C TYR A 436 -13.92 -14.89 -18.70
N SER A 437 -15.04 -15.46 -18.27
CA SER A 437 -15.82 -16.38 -19.09
C SER A 437 -16.49 -15.70 -20.30
N THR A 438 -16.87 -14.43 -20.15
CA THR A 438 -17.54 -13.66 -21.21
C THR A 438 -16.56 -12.94 -22.16
N TYR A 439 -15.42 -12.45 -21.66
CA TYR A 439 -14.49 -11.64 -22.46
C TYR A 439 -13.06 -12.18 -22.42
N GLY A 440 -12.51 -12.40 -21.23
CA GLY A 440 -11.09 -12.77 -21.06
C GLY A 440 -10.67 -14.05 -21.79
N LYS A 441 -11.57 -15.03 -21.87
CA LYS A 441 -11.36 -16.28 -22.61
C LYS A 441 -11.20 -16.06 -24.11
N PHE A 442 -11.86 -15.04 -24.66
CA PHE A 442 -11.86 -14.73 -26.10
C PHE A 442 -10.86 -13.64 -26.49
N SER A 443 -10.29 -12.94 -25.50
CA SER A 443 -9.31 -11.86 -25.72
C SER A 443 -7.94 -12.42 -26.13
N PRO A 444 -7.46 -12.17 -27.37
CA PRO A 444 -6.17 -12.70 -27.83
C PRO A 444 -4.94 -12.00 -27.22
N ALA A 445 -5.11 -10.81 -26.62
CA ALA A 445 -4.04 -10.04 -25.98
C ALA A 445 -3.83 -10.45 -24.51
N PHE A 446 -4.92 -10.66 -23.77
CA PHE A 446 -4.98 -11.69 -22.71
C PHE A 446 -4.71 -13.05 -23.38
N GLN A 447 -4.79 -14.24 -22.81
CA GLN A 447 -4.21 -15.47 -23.43
C GLN A 447 -2.70 -15.45 -23.81
N LYS A 448 -2.16 -14.47 -24.56
CA LYS A 448 -0.74 -14.28 -24.89
C LYS A 448 0.14 -13.84 -23.73
N LEU A 449 -0.36 -13.07 -22.74
CA LEU A 449 0.41 -12.76 -21.50
C LEU A 449 0.86 -14.04 -20.81
#